data_AF-S8DMJ8-F1
#
_entry.id   AF-S8DMJ8-F1
#
_cell.length_a   1.000
_cell.length_b   1.000
_cell.length_c   1.000
_cell.angle_alpha   90.00
_cell.angle_beta   90.00
_cell.angle_gamma   90.00
#
_symmetry.space_group_name_H-M   'P 1'
#
loop_
_entity.id
_entity.type
_entity.pdbx_description
1 polymer ?
#
loop_
_entity_poly.entity_id
_entity_poly.type
_entity_poly.pdbx_seq_one_letter_code
_entity_poly.pdbx_strand_id
1 'polypeptide(L)'
;KKAPPPEYICPILKRLMFDPYVVSSGQSFEGLSVRVCRDLGFTPTLPDGYTPEFSSVIPNSALKNLIRNWCADNRSDNPNPPEYAEVESVVRSLIASSVRPERPGILFSRADTEMNNPGKGYNSSSSEESGIANSSSMLPFATRPSCLSSPSSCSDFVSNEILSNGVCGALGEDEKFVAKIRSSDVCEQEDAVILLRKTTRNSAESRAALCSEKLLVALRQMLASRYAALQTNAAAAVVNLSLEKSNKVKIVRSGVVPPLIDVLKNGSGEAREHAAGAIFSLAAEDANRTALGVLGAIQPLLRELRSGTRRSRHDSALALYHLTLERSNRSRVVHLGATAVLLRLLKDAEVASRAVLVICNLSACGEGQAALIHADAVECLVDVLRGGPERSSESTVENCAVALHHLSGSAKFAAMARRSGAEEVLVKVSESGGQRSKEKAKRILEMLRSAEDTAAVDWDAVMKDGATRTRLR
;
A
#
# COMPACT_ATOMS: atom_id res chain seq x y z
N LYS A 1 -24.76 -19.60 -13.83
CA LYS A 1 -23.95 -18.36 -13.98
C LYS A 1 -23.07 -18.24 -12.74
N LYS A 2 -21.77 -17.95 -12.90
CA LYS A 2 -20.86 -17.78 -11.75
C LYS A 2 -21.24 -16.50 -11.00
N ALA A 3 -21.28 -16.53 -9.68
CA ALA A 3 -21.54 -15.33 -8.90
C ALA A 3 -20.38 -14.32 -9.08
N PRO A 4 -20.67 -13.02 -9.20
CA PRO A 4 -19.62 -12.00 -9.25
C PRO A 4 -18.85 -11.95 -7.92
N PRO A 5 -17.54 -11.66 -7.96
CA PRO A 5 -16.76 -11.37 -6.76
C PRO A 5 -17.41 -10.25 -5.93
N PRO A 6 -17.39 -10.34 -4.59
CA PRO A 6 -18.04 -9.34 -3.73
C PRO A 6 -17.43 -7.95 -3.89
N GLU A 7 -16.16 -7.84 -4.29
CA GLU A 7 -15.48 -6.57 -4.54
C GLU A 7 -16.05 -5.82 -5.75
N TYR A 8 -16.79 -6.50 -6.63
CA TYR A 8 -17.36 -5.92 -7.85
C TYR A 8 -18.75 -5.34 -7.61
N ILE A 9 -19.35 -5.65 -6.45
CA ILE A 9 -20.71 -5.29 -6.09
C ILE A 9 -20.70 -4.03 -5.24
N CYS A 10 -21.52 -3.06 -5.63
CA CYS A 10 -21.71 -1.85 -4.84
C CYS A 10 -22.36 -2.22 -3.49
N PRO A 11 -21.76 -1.83 -2.34
CA PRO A 11 -22.34 -2.14 -1.04
C PRO A 11 -23.72 -1.51 -0.80
N ILE A 12 -24.04 -0.40 -1.49
CA ILE A 12 -25.32 0.31 -1.40
C ILE A 12 -26.35 -0.31 -2.34
N LEU A 13 -26.05 -0.38 -3.65
CA LEU A 13 -27.01 -0.83 -4.67
C LEU A 13 -27.13 -2.35 -4.78
N LYS A 14 -26.22 -3.12 -4.16
CA LYS A 14 -26.19 -4.59 -4.20
C LYS A 14 -26.14 -5.18 -5.62
N ARG A 15 -25.62 -4.43 -6.59
CA ARG A 15 -25.38 -4.84 -7.99
C ARG A 15 -23.97 -4.46 -8.46
N LEU A 16 -23.57 -4.96 -9.62
CA LEU A 16 -22.27 -4.63 -10.24
C LEU A 16 -22.11 -3.11 -10.40
N MET A 17 -20.93 -2.60 -10.05
CA MET A 17 -20.60 -1.18 -10.22
C MET A 17 -20.37 -0.85 -11.69
N PHE A 18 -21.07 0.17 -12.18
CA PHE A 18 -20.84 0.78 -13.48
C PHE A 18 -19.64 1.74 -13.42
N ASP A 19 -19.58 2.59 -12.40
CA ASP A 19 -18.53 3.58 -12.22
C ASP A 19 -17.99 3.55 -10.79
N PRO A 20 -17.07 2.61 -10.48
CA PRO A 20 -16.59 2.42 -9.11
C PRO A 20 -15.68 3.56 -8.63
N TYR A 21 -15.90 4.01 -7.40
CA TYR A 21 -15.09 4.98 -6.66
C TYR A 21 -14.65 4.39 -5.33
N VAL A 22 -13.36 4.50 -5.01
CA VAL A 22 -12.80 4.05 -3.72
C VAL A 22 -12.85 5.18 -2.68
N VAL A 23 -13.29 4.86 -1.48
CA VAL A 23 -13.28 5.76 -0.30
C VAL A 23 -12.03 5.52 0.56
N SER A 24 -11.81 6.34 1.59
CA SER A 24 -10.63 6.26 2.48
C SER A 24 -10.38 4.87 3.07
N SER A 25 -11.43 4.09 3.34
CA SER A 25 -11.34 2.71 3.83
C SER A 25 -10.78 1.68 2.85
N GLY A 26 -10.65 2.05 1.57
CA GLY A 26 -10.29 1.12 0.50
C GLY A 26 -11.46 0.35 -0.11
N GLN A 27 -12.67 0.53 0.39
CA GLN A 27 -13.84 -0.06 -0.21
C GLN A 27 -14.29 0.76 -1.42
N SER A 28 -14.77 0.07 -2.47
CA SER A 28 -15.29 0.72 -3.68
C SER A 28 -16.82 0.74 -3.66
N PHE A 29 -17.38 1.86 -4.10
CA PHE A 29 -18.81 2.13 -4.22
C PHE A 29 -19.14 2.62 -5.63
N GLU A 30 -20.40 2.55 -6.03
CA GLU A 30 -20.87 3.20 -7.25
C GLU A 30 -20.77 4.73 -7.09
N GLY A 31 -20.18 5.41 -8.08
CA GLY A 31 -19.89 6.84 -8.01
C GLY A 31 -21.16 7.69 -7.84
N LEU A 32 -22.27 7.28 -8.47
CA LEU A 32 -23.55 7.95 -8.28
C LEU A 32 -24.10 7.77 -6.86
N SER A 33 -23.92 6.59 -6.25
CA SER A 33 -24.35 6.33 -4.87
C SER A 33 -23.58 7.18 -3.87
N VAL A 34 -22.26 7.32 -4.04
CA VAL A 34 -21.44 8.23 -3.23
C VAL A 34 -21.97 9.66 -3.34
N ARG A 35 -22.26 10.13 -4.55
CA ARG A 35 -22.77 11.49 -4.79
C ARG A 35 -24.12 11.71 -4.10
N VAL A 36 -25.08 10.83 -4.31
CA VAL A 36 -26.42 10.90 -3.70
C VAL A 36 -26.34 10.86 -2.17
N CYS A 37 -25.50 9.98 -1.60
CA CYS A 37 -25.27 9.95 -0.16
C CYS A 37 -24.74 11.27 0.39
N ARG A 38 -23.81 11.91 -0.33
CA ARG A 38 -23.28 13.22 0.05
C ARG A 38 -24.34 14.33 -0.07
N ASP A 39 -25.13 14.32 -1.15
CA ASP A 39 -26.21 15.30 -1.37
C ASP A 39 -27.29 15.22 -0.27
N LEU A 40 -27.56 14.00 0.23
CA LEU A 40 -28.52 13.74 1.31
C LEU A 40 -27.90 13.80 2.73
N GLY A 41 -26.60 14.10 2.86
CA GLY A 41 -25.90 14.13 4.15
C GLY A 41 -25.91 12.80 4.91
N PHE A 42 -25.97 11.67 4.19
CA PHE A 42 -26.11 10.34 4.77
C PHE A 42 -24.87 9.47 4.55
N THR A 43 -24.47 8.76 5.61
CA THR A 43 -23.40 7.76 5.57
C THR A 43 -23.97 6.40 6.00
N PRO A 44 -24.01 5.39 5.12
CA PRO A 44 -24.57 4.08 5.46
C PRO A 44 -23.63 3.30 6.38
N THR A 45 -24.15 2.71 7.45
CA THR A 45 -23.42 1.67 8.19
C THR A 45 -23.45 0.38 7.40
N LEU A 46 -22.28 -0.13 7.05
CA LEU A 46 -22.14 -1.36 6.29
C LEU A 46 -22.30 -2.59 7.19
N PRO A 47 -22.53 -3.80 6.61
CA PRO A 47 -22.70 -5.03 7.38
C PRO A 47 -21.50 -5.42 8.26
N ASP A 48 -20.31 -4.91 7.95
CA ASP A 48 -19.07 -5.08 8.72
C ASP A 48 -18.95 -4.05 9.88
N GLY A 49 -19.99 -3.24 10.11
CA GLY A 49 -20.03 -2.20 11.15
C GLY A 49 -19.31 -0.91 10.77
N TYR A 50 -18.73 -0.84 9.56
CA TYR A 50 -17.95 0.32 9.13
C TYR A 50 -18.84 1.43 8.55
N THR A 51 -18.52 2.68 8.87
CA THR A 51 -19.14 3.88 8.31
C THR A 51 -18.19 4.54 7.30
N PRO A 52 -18.45 4.47 5.99
CA PRO A 52 -17.55 4.98 4.96
C PRO A 52 -17.56 6.50 4.90
N GLU A 53 -16.38 7.11 4.86
CA GLU A 53 -16.25 8.55 4.72
C GLU A 53 -16.28 8.97 3.24
N PHE A 54 -17.38 9.60 2.80
CA PHE A 54 -17.54 10.08 1.41
C PHE A 54 -16.94 11.47 1.14
N SER A 55 -16.21 12.05 2.12
CA SER A 55 -15.52 13.34 1.96
C SER A 55 -14.39 13.28 0.92
N SER A 56 -13.81 12.10 0.72
CA SER A 56 -12.64 11.87 -0.13
C SER A 56 -12.81 10.60 -0.95
N VAL A 57 -13.23 10.77 -2.21
CA VAL A 57 -13.45 9.65 -3.13
C VAL A 57 -12.54 9.73 -4.34
N ILE A 58 -12.04 8.58 -4.79
CA ILE A 58 -11.10 8.47 -5.90
C ILE A 58 -11.69 7.52 -6.95
N PRO A 59 -11.76 7.89 -8.24
CA PRO A 59 -12.24 6.99 -9.29
C PRO A 59 -11.38 5.71 -9.37
N ASN A 60 -12.02 4.54 -9.42
CA ASN A 60 -11.35 3.24 -9.50
C ASN A 60 -11.45 2.62 -10.90
N SER A 61 -10.75 3.20 -11.87
CA SER A 61 -10.73 2.72 -13.26
C SER A 61 -10.20 1.28 -13.40
N ALA A 62 -9.33 0.85 -12.47
CA ALA A 62 -8.82 -0.53 -12.45
C ALA A 62 -9.95 -1.52 -12.17
N LEU A 63 -10.75 -1.28 -11.12
CA LEU A 63 -11.90 -2.11 -10.81
C LEU A 63 -12.96 -2.06 -11.92
N LYS A 64 -13.19 -0.88 -12.52
CA LYS A 64 -14.09 -0.72 -13.67
C LYS A 64 -13.71 -1.66 -14.83
N ASN A 65 -12.42 -1.75 -15.13
CA ASN A 65 -11.93 -2.64 -16.19
C ASN A 65 -12.00 -4.12 -15.78
N LEU A 66 -11.73 -4.46 -14.52
CA LEU A 66 -11.88 -5.82 -14.01
C LEU A 66 -13.33 -6.30 -14.09
N ILE A 67 -14.30 -5.44 -13.75
CA ILE A 67 -15.73 -5.74 -13.86
C ILE A 67 -16.11 -6.03 -15.30
N ARG A 68 -15.67 -5.19 -16.26
CA ARG A 68 -15.93 -5.40 -17.69
C ARG A 68 -15.34 -6.70 -18.22
N ASN A 69 -14.09 -6.99 -17.86
CA ASN A 69 -13.44 -8.24 -18.28
C ASN A 69 -14.17 -9.45 -17.70
N TRP A 70 -14.56 -9.40 -16.42
CA TRP A 70 -15.34 -10.46 -15.80
C TRP A 70 -16.69 -10.66 -16.47
N CYS A 71 -17.38 -9.58 -16.88
CA CYS A 71 -18.64 -9.67 -17.62
C CYS A 71 -18.43 -10.38 -18.97
N ALA A 72 -17.39 -10.00 -19.72
CA ALA A 72 -17.03 -10.65 -20.97
C ALA A 72 -16.72 -12.15 -20.79
N ASP A 73 -15.87 -12.49 -19.82
CA ASP A 73 -15.44 -13.87 -19.54
C ASP A 73 -16.61 -14.77 -19.11
N ASN A 74 -17.60 -14.23 -18.40
CA ASN A 74 -18.73 -14.98 -17.86
C ASN A 74 -20.00 -14.87 -18.71
N ARG A 75 -19.93 -14.22 -19.89
CA ARG A 75 -21.08 -13.92 -20.77
C ARG A 75 -22.23 -13.25 -19.99
N SER A 76 -21.87 -12.33 -19.11
CA SER A 76 -22.80 -11.47 -18.38
C SER A 76 -22.87 -10.11 -19.06
N ASP A 77 -24.03 -9.47 -18.99
CA ASP A 77 -24.18 -8.11 -19.52
C ASP A 77 -23.34 -7.12 -18.70
N ASN A 78 -22.76 -6.13 -19.38
CA ASN A 78 -22.06 -5.06 -18.70
C ASN A 78 -23.05 -4.26 -17.83
N PRO A 79 -22.62 -3.76 -16.65
CA PRO A 79 -23.47 -2.92 -15.83
C PRO A 79 -23.86 -1.66 -16.61
N ASN A 80 -25.11 -1.23 -16.48
CA ASN A 80 -25.61 0.02 -17.03
C ASN A 80 -25.44 1.16 -16.01
N PRO A 81 -25.29 2.41 -16.46
CA PRO A 81 -25.27 3.56 -15.56
C PRO A 81 -26.57 3.62 -14.74
N PRO A 82 -26.48 3.73 -13.41
CA PRO A 82 -27.65 3.87 -12.55
C PRO A 82 -28.34 5.22 -12.78
N GLU A 83 -29.67 5.28 -12.64
CA GLU A 83 -30.40 6.55 -12.65
C GLU A 83 -30.41 7.20 -11.27
N TYR A 84 -30.37 8.54 -11.21
CA TYR A 84 -30.31 9.27 -9.93
C TYR A 84 -31.52 8.94 -9.04
N ALA A 85 -32.73 8.92 -9.60
CA ALA A 85 -33.97 8.65 -8.86
C ALA A 85 -34.00 7.25 -8.23
N GLU A 86 -33.46 6.24 -8.92
CA GLU A 86 -33.33 4.88 -8.39
C GLU A 86 -32.38 4.85 -7.19
N VAL A 87 -31.19 5.46 -7.35
CA VAL A 87 -30.18 5.52 -6.29
C VAL A 87 -30.70 6.31 -5.09
N GLU A 88 -31.36 7.44 -5.33
CA GLU A 88 -31.98 8.27 -4.29
C GLU A 88 -33.04 7.51 -3.51
N SER A 89 -33.91 6.74 -4.19
CA SER A 89 -34.91 5.90 -3.53
C SER A 89 -34.27 4.87 -2.58
N VAL A 90 -33.22 4.19 -3.03
CA VAL A 90 -32.47 3.22 -2.21
C VAL A 90 -31.84 3.91 -1.00
N VAL A 91 -31.18 5.05 -1.19
CA VAL A 91 -30.52 5.79 -0.10
C VAL A 91 -31.56 6.32 0.89
N ARG A 92 -32.70 6.86 0.44
CA ARG A 92 -33.81 7.30 1.31
C ARG A 92 -34.41 6.15 2.10
N SER A 93 -34.53 4.97 1.50
CA SER A 93 -34.96 3.76 2.22
C SER A 93 -33.96 3.37 3.31
N LEU A 94 -32.66 3.49 3.06
CA LEU A 94 -31.62 3.24 4.08
C LEU A 94 -31.71 4.27 5.22
N ILE A 95 -31.89 5.55 4.90
CA ILE A 95 -32.13 6.61 5.90
C ILE A 95 -33.35 6.28 6.75
N ALA A 96 -34.49 5.94 6.14
CA ALA A 96 -35.71 5.59 6.87
C ALA A 96 -35.54 4.36 7.77
N SER A 97 -34.75 3.37 7.33
CA SER A 97 -34.44 2.19 8.15
C SER A 97 -33.49 2.49 9.33
N SER A 98 -32.66 3.53 9.21
CA SER A 98 -31.76 3.97 10.27
C SER A 98 -32.44 4.83 11.35
N VAL A 99 -33.59 5.44 11.03
CA VAL A 99 -34.40 6.23 11.95
C VAL A 99 -35.57 5.37 12.44
N ARG A 100 -35.35 4.52 13.46
CA ARG A 100 -36.46 3.96 14.23
C ARG A 100 -36.88 4.95 15.32
N PRO A 101 -38.17 5.24 15.51
CA PRO A 101 -38.63 6.07 16.62
C PRO A 101 -38.56 5.26 17.93
N GLU A 102 -37.74 5.70 18.87
CA GLU A 102 -37.88 5.25 20.26
C GLU A 102 -39.23 5.73 20.81
N ARG A 103 -40.00 4.80 21.39
CA ARG A 103 -41.24 5.13 22.10
C ARG A 103 -40.91 5.92 23.38
N PRO A 104 -41.73 6.90 23.79
CA PRO A 104 -41.41 7.80 24.89
C PRO A 104 -41.56 7.08 26.24
N GLY A 105 -40.43 6.73 26.85
CA GLY A 105 -40.33 6.38 28.27
C GLY A 105 -40.05 7.64 29.08
N ILE A 106 -41.07 8.11 29.77
CA ILE A 106 -41.01 9.20 30.75
C ILE A 106 -39.98 8.86 31.84
N LEU A 107 -38.96 9.70 32.05
CA LEU A 107 -38.55 10.11 33.39
C LEU A 107 -37.69 11.38 33.37
N PHE A 108 -37.89 12.18 34.41
CA PHE A 108 -37.56 13.58 34.56
C PHE A 108 -36.06 13.93 34.50
N SER A 109 -35.83 15.15 34.02
CA SER A 109 -34.59 15.92 34.19
C SER A 109 -34.20 16.05 35.66
N ARG A 110 -32.91 15.88 35.93
CA ARG A 110 -32.23 16.75 36.89
C ARG A 110 -30.80 16.96 36.42
N ALA A 111 -30.53 18.19 36.00
CA ALA A 111 -29.19 18.71 35.87
C ALA A 111 -28.53 18.69 37.25
N ASP A 112 -27.22 18.44 37.31
CA ASP A 112 -26.33 19.24 38.13
C ASP A 112 -24.89 19.14 37.62
N THR A 113 -24.23 20.27 37.83
CA THR A 113 -22.93 20.73 37.34
C THR A 113 -21.81 20.23 38.28
N GLU A 114 -20.55 20.53 37.92
CA GLU A 114 -19.31 20.51 38.73
C GLU A 114 -18.41 19.27 38.54
N MET A 115 -17.22 19.35 37.92
CA MET A 115 -15.98 20.12 38.16
C MET A 115 -15.06 19.51 39.25
N ASN A 116 -13.85 19.12 38.82
CA ASN A 116 -12.56 18.99 39.53
C ASN A 116 -12.32 17.92 40.64
N ASN A 117 -11.55 16.89 40.23
CA ASN A 117 -10.21 16.50 40.78
C ASN A 117 -10.11 15.85 42.20
N PRO A 118 -8.93 15.38 42.65
CA PRO A 118 -8.23 14.12 42.34
C PRO A 118 -8.09 13.18 43.58
N GLY A 119 -7.85 11.88 43.39
CA GLY A 119 -7.41 11.03 44.52
C GLY A 119 -7.32 9.52 44.31
N LYS A 120 -6.07 9.03 44.17
CA LYS A 120 -5.51 7.77 44.69
C LYS A 120 -6.29 6.45 44.54
N GLY A 121 -5.89 5.68 43.51
CA GLY A 121 -5.08 4.47 43.65
C GLY A 121 -5.66 3.23 44.33
N TYR A 122 -5.86 2.16 43.55
CA TYR A 122 -5.57 0.78 43.96
C TYR A 122 -5.07 -0.05 42.76
N ASN A 123 -3.95 -0.74 42.97
CA ASN A 123 -3.38 -1.76 42.09
C ASN A 123 -4.23 -3.04 42.13
N SER A 124 -4.43 -3.66 40.95
CA SER A 124 -4.42 -5.11 40.70
C SER A 124 -4.57 -5.30 39.18
N SER A 125 -3.49 -5.62 38.48
CA SER A 125 -2.97 -6.97 38.18
C SER A 125 -3.53 -7.55 36.88
N SER A 126 -2.60 -7.66 35.91
CA SER A 126 -2.51 -8.69 34.88
C SER A 126 -3.55 -8.72 33.75
N SER A 127 -3.12 -8.22 32.58
CA SER A 127 -3.16 -8.96 31.30
C SER A 127 -2.35 -8.15 30.27
N GLU A 128 -1.05 -8.45 30.16
CA GLU A 128 -0.18 -7.90 29.12
C GLU A 128 -0.44 -8.61 27.79
N GLU A 129 -1.46 -8.18 27.05
CA GLU A 129 -1.59 -8.52 25.64
C GLU A 129 -2.09 -7.32 24.85
N SER A 130 -1.24 -6.31 24.68
CA SER A 130 -1.32 -5.33 23.58
C SER A 130 -0.15 -4.37 23.66
N GLY A 131 0.92 -4.68 22.91
CA GLY A 131 2.13 -3.87 22.95
C GLY A 131 3.06 -4.08 21.76
N ILE A 132 2.56 -4.36 20.56
CA ILE A 132 3.40 -4.30 19.35
C ILE A 132 2.58 -3.74 18.18
N ALA A 133 2.51 -2.42 18.09
CA ALA A 133 2.51 -1.68 16.81
C ALA A 133 2.46 -0.17 17.11
N ASN A 134 3.59 0.41 17.51
CA ASN A 134 3.91 1.82 17.23
C ASN A 134 5.35 2.14 17.70
N SER A 135 6.33 1.45 17.12
CA SER A 135 7.72 1.88 17.15
C SER A 135 8.56 1.10 16.11
N SER A 136 8.16 1.15 14.83
CA SER A 136 9.13 0.91 13.78
C SER A 136 9.95 2.18 13.64
N SER A 137 11.18 2.17 14.13
CA SER A 137 12.20 3.17 13.84
C SER A 137 12.20 3.45 12.33
N MET A 138 11.85 4.68 11.97
CA MET A 138 11.94 5.19 10.60
C MET A 138 13.42 5.14 10.20
N LEU A 139 13.78 4.10 9.45
CA LEU A 139 15.12 3.96 8.86
C LEU A 139 15.34 5.09 7.84
N PRO A 140 16.61 5.54 7.64
CA PRO A 140 16.94 6.51 6.61
C PRO A 140 16.98 5.82 5.24
N PHE A 141 15.86 5.28 4.79
CA PHE A 141 15.70 4.95 3.37
C PHE A 141 15.50 6.25 2.59
N ALA A 142 15.94 6.26 1.33
CA ALA A 142 15.82 7.41 0.45
C ALA A 142 14.39 7.95 0.52
N THR A 143 14.19 9.17 1.01
CA THR A 143 12.88 9.83 1.05
C THR A 143 12.44 10.34 -0.32
N ARG A 144 13.26 10.09 -1.35
CA ARG A 144 13.12 10.60 -2.71
C ARG A 144 13.34 9.48 -3.72
N PRO A 145 12.53 9.43 -4.80
CA PRO A 145 12.71 8.50 -5.90
C PRO A 145 14.08 8.56 -6.59
N SER A 146 14.56 7.42 -7.04
CA SER A 146 15.86 7.25 -7.70
C SER A 146 15.96 7.99 -9.04
N CYS A 147 14.83 8.19 -9.71
CA CYS A 147 14.76 8.89 -11.00
C CYS A 147 15.11 10.39 -10.93
N LEU A 148 15.22 10.98 -9.74
CA LEU A 148 15.55 12.40 -9.54
C LEU A 148 17.07 12.68 -9.61
N SER A 149 17.89 11.64 -9.45
CA SER A 149 19.35 11.75 -9.35
C SER A 149 20.08 11.87 -10.69
N SER A 150 19.37 11.95 -11.83
CA SER A 150 19.98 12.13 -13.16
C SER A 150 19.54 13.44 -13.82
N PRO A 151 20.45 14.22 -14.43
CA PRO A 151 20.05 15.15 -15.48
C PRO A 151 19.51 14.31 -16.64
N SER A 152 18.24 14.49 -17.00
CA SER A 152 17.69 13.89 -18.21
C SER A 152 18.50 14.35 -19.41
N SER A 153 18.87 13.40 -20.27
CA SER A 153 19.50 13.65 -21.57
C SER A 153 18.46 14.17 -22.56
N CYS A 154 17.95 15.39 -22.33
CA CYS A 154 17.21 16.17 -23.32
C CYS A 154 17.97 17.48 -23.49
N SER A 155 18.43 17.71 -24.72
CA SER A 155 19.14 18.90 -25.20
C SER A 155 18.74 20.20 -24.50
N ASP A 156 19.74 20.88 -23.93
CA ASP A 156 19.68 22.21 -23.32
C ASP A 156 19.46 23.34 -24.35
N PHE A 157 18.42 23.24 -25.18
CA PHE A 157 17.97 24.32 -26.04
C PHE A 157 16.47 24.53 -25.91
N VAL A 158 16.07 25.13 -24.77
CA VAL A 158 14.86 25.95 -24.72
C VAL A 158 15.26 27.25 -24.04
N SER A 159 15.26 28.33 -24.82
CA SER A 159 15.69 29.67 -24.43
C SER A 159 14.96 30.13 -23.17
N ASN A 160 15.72 30.77 -22.28
CA ASN A 160 15.29 31.36 -21.00
C ASN A 160 14.30 32.53 -21.13
N GLU A 161 13.63 32.72 -22.26
CA GLU A 161 12.84 33.93 -22.58
C GLU A 161 11.40 33.92 -22.05
N ILE A 162 10.94 32.89 -21.33
CA ILE A 162 9.55 32.85 -20.85
C ILE A 162 9.36 33.56 -19.49
N LEU A 163 10.44 33.95 -18.81
CA LEU A 163 10.34 34.69 -17.53
C LEU A 163 10.46 36.21 -17.66
N SER A 164 10.68 36.75 -18.86
CA SER A 164 10.85 38.19 -19.07
C SER A 164 9.93 38.77 -20.14
N ASN A 165 8.62 38.67 -19.94
CA ASN A 165 7.71 39.68 -20.50
C ASN A 165 6.52 39.93 -19.58
N GLY A 166 6.41 41.19 -19.17
CA GLY A 166 5.49 41.65 -18.15
C GLY A 166 4.07 41.96 -18.64
N VAL A 167 3.22 42.09 -17.63
CA VAL A 167 1.90 42.74 -17.58
C VAL A 167 0.72 41.95 -18.14
N CYS A 168 0.01 41.23 -17.25
CA CYS A 168 -1.43 41.41 -16.96
C CYS A 168 -1.85 40.56 -15.73
N GLY A 169 -2.82 41.09 -14.99
CA GLY A 169 -3.22 40.77 -13.61
C GLY A 169 -3.31 39.32 -13.13
N ALA A 170 -3.04 39.13 -11.84
CA ALA A 170 -3.71 38.22 -10.89
C ALA A 170 -4.05 36.77 -11.29
N LEU A 171 -3.44 36.21 -12.33
CA LEU A 171 -3.57 34.79 -12.67
C LEU A 171 -2.39 34.04 -12.03
N GLY A 172 -2.70 33.01 -11.24
CA GLY A 172 -1.69 32.22 -10.54
C GLY A 172 -0.70 31.58 -11.51
N GLU A 173 0.55 31.36 -11.08
CA GLU A 173 1.60 30.73 -11.90
C GLU A 173 1.15 29.41 -12.55
N ASP A 174 0.23 28.71 -11.88
CA ASP A 174 -0.38 27.45 -12.31
C ASP A 174 -1.27 27.59 -13.56
N GLU A 175 -1.94 28.73 -13.76
CA GLU A 175 -2.86 28.93 -14.89
C GLU A 175 -2.14 29.06 -16.23
N LYS A 176 -0.91 29.61 -16.21
CA LYS A 176 -0.05 29.66 -17.40
C LYS A 176 0.33 28.27 -17.89
N PHE A 177 0.67 27.36 -16.98
CA PHE A 177 0.95 25.97 -17.32
C PHE A 177 -0.31 25.26 -17.84
N VAL A 178 -1.44 25.43 -17.16
CA VAL A 178 -2.72 24.81 -17.57
C VAL A 178 -3.12 25.24 -18.98
N ALA A 179 -2.99 26.53 -19.32
CA ALA A 179 -3.35 27.04 -20.64
C ALA A 179 -2.52 26.38 -21.75
N LYS A 180 -1.18 26.32 -21.58
CA LYS A 180 -0.28 25.71 -22.58
C LYS A 180 -0.44 24.19 -22.67
N ILE A 181 -0.58 23.49 -21.54
CA ILE A 181 -0.81 22.03 -21.54
C ILE A 181 -2.14 21.65 -22.21
N ARG A 182 -3.12 22.55 -22.21
CA ARG A 182 -4.41 22.36 -22.91
C ARG A 182 -4.42 22.89 -24.35
N SER A 183 -3.30 23.40 -24.85
CA SER A 183 -3.18 23.84 -26.26
C SER A 183 -3.46 22.68 -27.20
N SER A 184 -3.91 22.96 -28.42
CA SER A 184 -4.01 21.96 -29.49
C SER A 184 -2.65 21.59 -30.08
N ASP A 185 -1.63 22.44 -29.88
CA ASP A 185 -0.28 22.21 -30.38
C ASP A 185 0.53 21.33 -29.41
N VAL A 186 0.98 20.19 -29.92
CA VAL A 186 1.80 19.22 -29.17
C VAL A 186 3.14 19.82 -28.77
N CYS A 187 3.72 20.71 -29.58
CA CYS A 187 4.97 21.37 -29.26
C CYS A 187 4.81 22.32 -28.06
N GLU A 188 3.74 23.11 -28.03
CA GLU A 188 3.43 23.97 -26.88
C GLU A 188 3.13 23.17 -25.61
N GLN A 189 2.42 22.05 -25.74
CA GLN A 189 2.19 21.12 -24.62
C GLN A 189 3.52 20.61 -24.07
N GLU A 190 4.44 20.22 -24.96
CA GLU A 190 5.74 19.66 -24.61
C GLU A 190 6.62 20.67 -23.87
N ASP A 191 6.76 21.87 -24.42
CA ASP A 191 7.50 22.96 -23.79
C ASP A 191 6.94 23.28 -22.39
N ALA A 192 5.61 23.25 -22.24
CA ALA A 192 4.95 23.51 -20.97
C ALA A 192 5.25 22.44 -19.92
N VAL A 193 5.17 21.14 -20.26
CA VAL A 193 5.48 20.08 -19.30
C VAL A 193 6.97 19.97 -19.00
N ILE A 194 7.84 20.28 -19.96
CA ILE A 194 9.30 20.36 -19.75
C ILE A 194 9.61 21.49 -18.77
N LEU A 195 9.04 22.68 -18.99
CA LEU A 195 9.23 23.83 -18.10
C LEU A 195 8.68 23.52 -16.70
N LEU A 196 7.50 22.91 -16.59
CA LEU A 196 6.94 22.51 -15.31
C LEU A 196 7.84 21.52 -14.56
N ARG A 197 8.37 20.50 -15.25
CA ARG A 197 9.34 19.55 -14.70
C ARG A 197 10.59 20.30 -14.19
N LYS A 198 11.12 21.25 -14.94
CA LYS A 198 12.30 22.05 -14.55
C LYS A 198 12.01 22.89 -13.30
N THR A 199 10.92 23.65 -13.30
CA THR A 199 10.52 24.53 -12.19
C THR A 199 10.31 23.76 -10.88
N THR A 200 9.69 22.58 -10.95
CA THR A 200 9.36 21.78 -9.76
C THR A 200 10.52 20.93 -9.23
N ARG A 201 11.61 20.80 -9.99
CA ARG A 201 12.74 19.90 -9.67
C ARG A 201 13.41 20.24 -8.34
N ASN A 202 13.70 21.52 -8.11
CA ASN A 202 14.56 21.96 -7.01
C ASN A 202 13.91 22.96 -6.04
N SER A 203 12.70 23.46 -6.30
CA SER A 203 11.99 24.38 -5.39
C SER A 203 10.81 23.71 -4.68
N ALA A 204 10.82 23.72 -3.35
CA ALA A 204 9.70 23.22 -2.54
C ALA A 204 8.49 24.16 -2.63
N GLU A 205 8.75 25.45 -2.70
CA GLU A 205 7.77 26.53 -2.85
C GLU A 205 7.01 26.36 -4.18
N SER A 206 7.74 26.19 -5.29
CA SER A 206 7.12 25.92 -6.59
C SER A 206 6.33 24.61 -6.60
N ARG A 207 6.81 23.55 -5.93
CA ARG A 207 6.01 22.31 -5.81
C ARG A 207 4.71 22.55 -5.05
N ALA A 208 4.76 23.27 -3.94
CA ALA A 208 3.58 23.59 -3.13
C ALA A 208 2.58 24.47 -3.89
N ALA A 209 3.07 25.43 -4.68
CA ALA A 209 2.26 26.34 -5.48
C ALA A 209 1.67 25.67 -6.74
N LEU A 210 2.46 24.86 -7.45
CA LEU A 210 2.11 24.28 -8.75
C LEU A 210 1.43 22.89 -8.62
N CYS A 211 0.43 22.79 -7.75
CA CYS A 211 -0.31 21.55 -7.54
C CYS A 211 -1.82 21.78 -7.40
N SER A 212 -2.38 22.71 -8.18
CA SER A 212 -3.84 22.87 -8.20
C SER A 212 -4.55 21.70 -8.87
N GLU A 213 -5.82 21.54 -8.57
CA GLU A 213 -6.68 20.54 -9.22
C GLU A 213 -6.72 20.71 -10.74
N LYS A 214 -6.74 21.95 -11.25
CA LYS A 214 -6.76 22.24 -12.69
C LYS A 214 -5.50 21.72 -13.38
N LEU A 215 -4.33 21.91 -12.77
CA LEU A 215 -3.05 21.43 -13.30
C LEU A 215 -2.98 19.91 -13.24
N LEU A 216 -3.39 19.29 -12.14
CA LEU A 216 -3.40 17.83 -12.01
C LEU A 216 -4.31 17.17 -13.07
N VAL A 217 -5.46 17.77 -13.38
CA VAL A 217 -6.35 17.30 -14.47
C VAL A 217 -5.67 17.44 -15.84
N ALA A 218 -4.91 18.51 -16.08
CA ALA A 218 -4.18 18.69 -17.33
C ALA A 218 -3.03 17.67 -17.46
N LEU A 219 -2.25 17.45 -16.38
CA LEU A 219 -1.21 16.42 -16.33
C LEU A 219 -1.76 15.01 -16.53
N ARG A 220 -2.97 14.72 -16.04
CA ARG A 220 -3.65 13.45 -16.27
C ARG A 220 -3.84 13.15 -17.75
N GLN A 221 -4.14 14.17 -18.56
CA GLN A 221 -4.26 14.03 -20.02
C GLN A 221 -2.89 13.76 -20.66
N MET A 222 -1.85 14.43 -20.20
CA MET A 222 -0.48 14.24 -20.71
C MET A 222 0.07 12.85 -20.38
N LEU A 223 -0.23 12.29 -19.21
CA LEU A 223 0.13 10.91 -18.85
C LEU A 223 -0.52 9.87 -19.79
N ALA A 224 -1.72 10.16 -20.30
CA ALA A 224 -2.43 9.32 -21.25
C ALA A 224 -2.06 9.61 -22.72
N SER A 225 -1.10 10.51 -22.96
CA SER A 225 -0.69 10.88 -24.31
C SER A 225 0.05 9.74 -25.01
N ARG A 226 -0.18 9.61 -26.33
CA ARG A 226 0.58 8.71 -27.21
C ARG A 226 2.01 9.20 -27.47
N TYR A 227 2.28 10.49 -27.22
CA TYR A 227 3.60 11.08 -27.44
C TYR A 227 4.50 10.79 -26.23
N ALA A 228 5.54 10.00 -26.44
CA ALA A 228 6.41 9.52 -25.37
C ALA A 228 7.08 10.66 -24.57
N ALA A 229 7.44 11.76 -25.22
CA ALA A 229 8.05 12.92 -24.56
C ALA A 229 7.06 13.61 -23.60
N LEU A 230 5.81 13.81 -24.02
CA LEU A 230 4.75 14.34 -23.16
C LEU A 230 4.50 13.44 -21.95
N GLN A 231 4.32 12.13 -22.19
CA GLN A 231 4.06 11.16 -21.12
C GLN A 231 5.21 11.10 -20.11
N THR A 232 6.46 11.07 -20.59
CA THR A 232 7.67 10.98 -19.74
C THR A 232 7.84 12.24 -18.90
N ASN A 233 7.74 13.43 -19.51
CA ASN A 233 7.89 14.70 -18.78
C ASN A 233 6.72 14.94 -17.82
N ALA A 234 5.49 14.55 -18.16
CA ALA A 234 4.36 14.60 -17.25
C ALA A 234 4.55 13.69 -16.04
N ALA A 235 5.01 12.44 -16.25
CA ALA A 235 5.33 11.54 -15.15
C ALA A 235 6.42 12.12 -14.25
N ALA A 236 7.48 12.71 -14.82
CA ALA A 236 8.55 13.36 -14.06
C ALA A 236 8.05 14.58 -13.26
N ALA A 237 7.18 15.41 -13.85
CA ALA A 237 6.57 16.53 -13.15
C ALA A 237 5.72 16.06 -11.96
N VAL A 238 4.93 14.98 -12.13
CA VAL A 238 4.16 14.39 -11.03
C VAL A 238 5.06 13.84 -9.92
N VAL A 239 6.18 13.19 -10.26
CA VAL A 239 7.19 12.78 -9.26
C VAL A 239 7.66 13.98 -8.47
N ASN A 240 8.07 15.06 -9.14
CA ASN A 240 8.55 16.27 -8.46
C ASN A 240 7.47 16.81 -7.52
N LEU A 241 6.25 17.05 -8.01
CA LEU A 241 5.15 17.56 -7.19
C LEU A 241 4.84 16.68 -5.97
N SER A 242 4.96 15.36 -6.11
CA SER A 242 4.70 14.40 -5.04
C SER A 242 5.73 14.45 -3.91
N LEU A 243 6.91 15.06 -4.11
CA LEU A 243 7.90 15.22 -3.06
C LEU A 243 7.41 16.11 -1.91
N GLU A 244 6.44 16.99 -2.21
CA GLU A 244 5.88 17.89 -1.21
C GLU A 244 4.76 17.20 -0.43
N LYS A 245 4.83 17.21 0.90
CA LYS A 245 3.90 16.43 1.75
C LYS A 245 2.45 16.88 1.55
N SER A 246 2.22 18.19 1.46
CA SER A 246 0.89 18.77 1.29
C SER A 246 0.23 18.43 -0.06
N ASN A 247 1.01 17.93 -1.03
CA ASN A 247 0.52 17.56 -2.36
C ASN A 247 0.14 16.09 -2.50
N LYS A 248 0.74 15.18 -1.71
CA LYS A 248 0.61 13.72 -1.90
C LYS A 248 -0.85 13.26 -1.93
N VAL A 249 -1.66 13.70 -0.98
CA VAL A 249 -3.10 13.35 -0.93
C VAL A 249 -3.88 14.00 -2.07
N LYS A 250 -3.56 15.26 -2.42
CA LYS A 250 -4.20 15.98 -3.54
C LYS A 250 -3.98 15.28 -4.88
N ILE A 251 -2.75 14.81 -5.13
CA ILE A 251 -2.38 14.07 -6.35
C ILE A 251 -3.15 12.75 -6.46
N VAL A 252 -3.33 12.03 -5.35
CA VAL A 252 -4.11 10.78 -5.37
C VAL A 252 -5.60 11.08 -5.62
N ARG A 253 -6.15 12.11 -4.96
CA ARG A 253 -7.56 12.54 -5.11
C ARG A 253 -7.93 13.04 -6.50
N SER A 254 -6.98 13.64 -7.24
CA SER A 254 -7.23 14.13 -8.60
C SER A 254 -7.42 13.01 -9.64
N GLY A 255 -7.21 11.75 -9.26
CA GLY A 255 -7.33 10.60 -10.15
C GLY A 255 -6.14 10.46 -11.13
N VAL A 256 -4.96 10.98 -10.75
CA VAL A 256 -3.71 10.81 -11.51
C VAL A 256 -3.13 9.39 -11.40
N VAL A 257 -3.49 8.65 -10.34
CA VAL A 257 -2.94 7.30 -10.08
C VAL A 257 -3.24 6.29 -11.19
N PRO A 258 -4.48 6.13 -11.72
CA PRO A 258 -4.72 5.13 -12.76
C PRO A 258 -3.90 5.38 -14.06
N PRO A 259 -3.77 6.62 -14.57
CA PRO A 259 -2.83 6.91 -15.66
C PRO A 259 -1.37 6.65 -15.32
N LEU A 260 -0.89 6.97 -14.11
CA LEU A 260 0.47 6.59 -13.67
C LEU A 260 0.68 5.07 -13.70
N ILE A 261 -0.32 4.30 -13.28
CA ILE A 261 -0.30 2.84 -13.33
C ILE A 261 -0.24 2.34 -14.77
N ASP A 262 -0.91 3.01 -15.72
CA ASP A 262 -0.83 2.67 -17.13
C ASP A 262 0.55 2.98 -17.71
N VAL A 263 1.13 4.14 -17.38
CA VAL A 263 2.53 4.47 -17.72
C VAL A 263 3.49 3.42 -17.15
N LEU A 264 3.28 2.97 -15.91
CA LEU A 264 4.11 1.94 -15.28
C LEU A 264 4.05 0.59 -16.04
N LYS A 265 2.91 0.27 -16.65
CA LYS A 265 2.73 -0.98 -17.42
C LYS A 265 3.29 -0.89 -18.83
N ASN A 266 3.04 0.24 -19.51
CA ASN A 266 3.10 0.34 -20.96
C ASN A 266 4.04 1.44 -21.47
N GLY A 267 4.56 2.29 -20.59
CA GLY A 267 5.40 3.43 -20.95
C GLY A 267 6.83 3.06 -21.35
N SER A 268 7.57 4.07 -21.82
CA SER A 268 9.01 3.96 -22.09
C SER A 268 9.80 3.59 -20.82
N GLY A 269 11.06 3.17 -20.97
CA GLY A 269 11.92 2.86 -19.81
C GLY A 269 12.01 4.03 -18.81
N GLU A 270 12.26 5.25 -19.29
CA GLU A 270 12.30 6.44 -18.44
C GLU A 270 10.93 6.79 -17.85
N ALA A 271 9.85 6.69 -18.63
CA ALA A 271 8.50 6.96 -18.13
C ALA A 271 8.10 5.97 -17.02
N ARG A 272 8.46 4.69 -17.15
CA ARG A 272 8.25 3.67 -16.11
C ARG A 272 9.06 3.95 -14.84
N GLU A 273 10.32 4.41 -14.97
CA GLU A 273 11.11 4.85 -13.82
C GLU A 273 10.43 6.01 -13.07
N HIS A 274 9.95 7.02 -13.80
CA HIS A 274 9.21 8.12 -13.20
C HIS A 274 7.88 7.66 -12.58
N ALA A 275 7.12 6.80 -13.25
CA ALA A 275 5.88 6.28 -12.70
C ALA A 275 6.08 5.47 -11.41
N ALA A 276 7.11 4.60 -11.37
CA ALA A 276 7.50 3.87 -10.16
C ALA A 276 7.87 4.82 -9.03
N GLY A 277 8.68 5.85 -9.34
CA GLY A 277 9.08 6.88 -8.40
C GLY A 277 7.90 7.69 -7.84
N ALA A 278 6.92 8.03 -8.69
CA ALA A 278 5.73 8.78 -8.27
C ALA A 278 4.90 7.93 -7.30
N ILE A 279 4.65 6.66 -7.65
CA ILE A 279 3.88 5.74 -6.80
C ILE A 279 4.59 5.51 -5.46
N PHE A 280 5.92 5.34 -5.47
CA PHE A 280 6.72 5.26 -4.25
C PHE A 280 6.53 6.50 -3.36
N SER A 281 6.76 7.69 -3.92
CA SER A 281 6.62 8.95 -3.18
C SER A 281 5.21 9.14 -2.61
N LEU A 282 4.18 8.77 -3.37
CA LEU A 282 2.78 8.85 -2.91
C LEU A 282 2.45 7.82 -1.83
N ALA A 283 3.03 6.61 -1.89
CA ALA A 283 2.82 5.55 -0.91
C ALA A 283 3.48 5.83 0.46
N ALA A 284 4.49 6.70 0.49
CA ALA A 284 5.10 7.16 1.73
C ALA A 284 4.07 7.81 2.67
N GLU A 285 3.02 8.44 2.12
CA GLU A 285 1.91 9.02 2.90
C GLU A 285 0.88 7.95 3.30
N ASP A 286 0.66 7.80 4.60
CA ASP A 286 -0.23 6.79 5.20
C ASP A 286 -1.63 6.83 4.59
N ALA A 287 -2.21 8.03 4.44
CA ALA A 287 -3.56 8.23 3.91
C ALA A 287 -3.75 7.74 2.46
N ASN A 288 -2.67 7.53 1.71
CA ASN A 288 -2.72 7.10 0.32
C ASN A 288 -2.60 5.58 0.14
N ARG A 289 -2.04 4.85 1.12
CA ARG A 289 -1.62 3.45 0.95
C ARG A 289 -2.77 2.54 0.54
N THR A 290 -3.89 2.64 1.23
CA THR A 290 -5.08 1.85 0.95
C THR A 290 -5.61 2.14 -0.47
N ALA A 291 -5.72 3.42 -0.83
CA ALA A 291 -6.19 3.83 -2.15
C ALA A 291 -5.28 3.32 -3.27
N LEU A 292 -3.96 3.48 -3.15
CA LEU A 292 -2.99 3.00 -4.14
C LEU A 292 -3.08 1.48 -4.35
N GLY A 293 -3.25 0.72 -3.27
CA GLY A 293 -3.44 -0.73 -3.33
C GLY A 293 -4.71 -1.12 -4.10
N VAL A 294 -5.83 -0.46 -3.78
CA VAL A 294 -7.15 -0.73 -4.39
C VAL A 294 -7.23 -0.28 -5.84
N LEU A 295 -6.52 0.79 -6.21
CA LEU A 295 -6.38 1.26 -7.59
C LEU A 295 -5.49 0.36 -8.45
N GLY A 296 -4.93 -0.71 -7.87
CA GLY A 296 -4.21 -1.76 -8.59
C GLY A 296 -2.74 -1.44 -8.84
N ALA A 297 -2.10 -0.62 -8.01
CA ALA A 297 -0.67 -0.31 -8.13
C ALA A 297 0.23 -1.52 -7.86
N ILE A 298 -0.21 -2.47 -7.03
CA ILE A 298 0.60 -3.60 -6.56
C ILE A 298 1.09 -4.50 -7.71
N GLN A 299 0.20 -4.94 -8.59
CA GLN A 299 0.54 -5.91 -9.64
C GLN A 299 1.59 -5.37 -10.65
N PRO A 300 1.49 -4.13 -11.14
CA PRO A 300 2.54 -3.49 -11.95
C PRO A 300 3.87 -3.33 -11.23
N LEU A 301 3.87 -2.94 -9.95
CA LEU A 301 5.12 -2.84 -9.17
C LEU A 301 5.80 -4.21 -9.04
N LEU A 302 5.04 -5.29 -8.83
CA LEU A 302 5.58 -6.66 -8.82
C LEU A 302 6.14 -7.09 -10.17
N ARG A 303 5.62 -6.58 -11.30
CA ARG A 303 6.18 -6.81 -12.63
C ARG A 303 7.48 -6.03 -12.82
N GLU A 304 7.50 -4.75 -12.46
CA GLU A 304 8.71 -3.91 -12.52
C GLU A 304 9.84 -4.48 -11.67
N LEU A 305 9.54 -5.06 -10.51
CA LEU A 305 10.51 -5.79 -9.71
C LEU A 305 11.24 -6.92 -10.47
N ARG A 306 10.59 -7.57 -11.45
CA ARG A 306 11.16 -8.70 -12.20
C ARG A 306 11.96 -8.26 -13.42
N SER A 307 11.52 -7.21 -14.12
CA SER A 307 12.03 -6.84 -15.45
C SER A 307 12.34 -5.36 -15.63
N GLY A 308 12.24 -4.56 -14.57
CA GLY A 308 12.57 -3.14 -14.58
C GLY A 308 14.07 -2.88 -14.56
N THR A 309 14.42 -1.62 -14.83
CA THR A 309 15.77 -1.09 -14.61
C THR A 309 16.17 -1.15 -13.14
N ARG A 310 17.45 -0.99 -12.82
CA ARG A 310 17.93 -0.93 -11.43
C ARG A 310 17.18 0.12 -10.59
N ARG A 311 16.91 1.30 -11.16
CA ARG A 311 16.21 2.40 -10.47
C ARG A 311 14.73 2.09 -10.26
N SER A 312 14.03 1.62 -11.30
CA SER A 312 12.61 1.26 -11.19
C SER A 312 12.39 0.06 -10.25
N ARG A 313 13.29 -0.94 -10.24
CA ARG A 313 13.26 -2.04 -9.25
C ARG A 313 13.41 -1.51 -7.82
N HIS A 314 14.35 -0.58 -7.61
CA HIS A 314 14.55 0.06 -6.30
C HIS A 314 13.30 0.80 -5.83
N ASP A 315 12.79 1.74 -6.64
CA ASP A 315 11.61 2.54 -6.29
C ASP A 315 10.37 1.64 -6.13
N SER A 316 10.23 0.59 -6.95
CA SER A 316 9.11 -0.37 -6.84
C SER A 316 9.15 -1.19 -5.55
N ALA A 317 10.34 -1.60 -5.10
CA ALA A 317 10.50 -2.31 -3.83
C ALA A 317 10.11 -1.42 -2.65
N LEU A 318 10.52 -0.14 -2.66
CA LEU A 318 10.17 0.82 -1.62
C LEU A 318 8.67 1.17 -1.64
N ALA A 319 8.07 1.32 -2.83
CA ALA A 319 6.63 1.48 -2.97
C ALA A 319 5.88 0.31 -2.32
N LEU A 320 6.26 -0.93 -2.64
CA LEU A 320 5.64 -2.12 -2.05
C LEU A 320 5.87 -2.23 -0.54
N TYR A 321 7.04 -1.82 -0.05
CA TYR A 321 7.30 -1.72 1.39
C TYR A 321 6.29 -0.78 2.06
N HIS A 322 6.12 0.45 1.57
CA HIS A 322 5.16 1.38 2.14
C HIS A 322 3.72 0.89 2.01
N LEU A 323 3.34 0.33 0.85
CA LEU A 323 2.00 -0.22 0.65
C LEU A 323 1.70 -1.37 1.61
N THR A 324 2.69 -2.20 1.97
CA THR A 324 2.51 -3.33 2.90
C THR A 324 2.55 -2.95 4.37
N LEU A 325 2.88 -1.70 4.72
CA LEU A 325 2.64 -1.20 6.07
C LEU A 325 1.14 -1.24 6.39
N GLU A 326 0.32 -0.94 5.39
CA GLU A 326 -1.14 -1.04 5.46
C GLU A 326 -1.61 -2.50 5.44
N ARG A 327 -2.34 -2.90 6.49
CA ARG A 327 -2.72 -4.32 6.70
C ARG A 327 -3.58 -4.86 5.56
N SER A 328 -4.52 -4.06 5.06
CA SER A 328 -5.43 -4.46 3.99
C SER A 328 -4.70 -4.73 2.65
N ASN A 329 -3.49 -4.20 2.47
CA ASN A 329 -2.69 -4.45 1.28
C ASN A 329 -1.82 -5.71 1.37
N ARG A 330 -1.51 -6.19 2.58
CA ARG A 330 -0.66 -7.39 2.76
C ARG A 330 -1.29 -8.62 2.11
N SER A 331 -2.57 -8.88 2.38
CA SER A 331 -3.34 -9.97 1.74
C SER A 331 -3.37 -9.82 0.23
N ARG A 332 -3.60 -8.61 -0.30
CA ARG A 332 -3.57 -8.34 -1.75
C ARG A 332 -2.21 -8.66 -2.37
N VAL A 333 -1.12 -8.26 -1.73
CA VAL A 333 0.25 -8.56 -2.19
C VAL A 333 0.49 -10.07 -2.23
N VAL A 334 0.05 -10.81 -1.20
CA VAL A 334 0.17 -12.28 -1.15
C VAL A 334 -0.64 -12.94 -2.26
N HIS A 335 -1.92 -12.59 -2.41
CA HIS A 335 -2.80 -13.15 -3.45
C HIS A 335 -2.32 -12.89 -4.88
N LEU A 336 -1.59 -11.79 -5.10
CA LEU A 336 -0.97 -11.47 -6.39
C LEU A 336 0.33 -12.25 -6.65
N GLY A 337 0.69 -13.20 -5.80
CA GLY A 337 1.85 -14.09 -5.98
C GLY A 337 3.19 -13.39 -5.73
N ALA A 338 3.22 -12.39 -4.85
CA ALA A 338 4.43 -11.64 -4.56
C ALA A 338 5.54 -12.48 -3.93
N THR A 339 5.20 -13.51 -3.14
CA THR A 339 6.15 -14.31 -2.37
C THR A 339 7.28 -14.86 -3.23
N ALA A 340 6.95 -15.52 -4.34
CA ALA A 340 7.94 -16.09 -5.26
C ALA A 340 8.82 -15.01 -5.92
N VAL A 341 8.28 -13.79 -6.13
CA VAL A 341 9.05 -12.67 -6.68
C VAL A 341 10.06 -12.17 -5.66
N LEU A 342 9.60 -11.91 -4.44
CA LEU A 342 10.42 -11.36 -3.37
C LEU A 342 11.55 -12.32 -3.00
N LEU A 343 11.27 -13.62 -2.88
CA LEU A 343 12.29 -14.63 -2.58
C LEU A 343 13.33 -14.75 -3.69
N ARG A 344 12.94 -14.63 -4.96
CA ARG A 344 13.90 -14.59 -6.08
C ARG A 344 14.81 -13.36 -5.99
N LEU A 345 14.27 -12.22 -5.57
CA LEU A 345 15.05 -10.97 -5.42
C LEU A 345 16.03 -11.01 -4.25
N LEU A 346 15.86 -11.90 -3.27
CA LEU A 346 16.85 -12.10 -2.21
C LEU A 346 18.20 -12.57 -2.75
N LYS A 347 18.23 -13.15 -3.96
CA LYS A 347 19.46 -13.56 -4.66
C LYS A 347 20.20 -12.40 -5.33
N ASP A 348 19.55 -11.26 -5.51
CA ASP A 348 20.14 -10.05 -6.09
C ASP A 348 20.56 -9.10 -4.96
N ALA A 349 21.86 -9.04 -4.68
CA ALA A 349 22.43 -8.28 -3.56
C ALA A 349 22.02 -6.79 -3.57
N GLU A 350 21.74 -6.22 -4.74
CA GLU A 350 21.36 -4.81 -4.83
C GLU A 350 19.96 -4.53 -4.28
N VAL A 351 19.03 -5.47 -4.39
CA VAL A 351 17.62 -5.29 -4.03
C VAL A 351 17.16 -6.20 -2.89
N ALA A 352 17.99 -7.17 -2.49
CA ALA A 352 17.71 -8.10 -1.39
C ALA A 352 17.28 -7.37 -0.11
N SER A 353 18.03 -6.34 0.31
CA SER A 353 17.72 -5.56 1.52
C SER A 353 16.30 -4.98 1.51
N ARG A 354 15.80 -4.52 0.34
CA ARG A 354 14.43 -3.99 0.21
C ARG A 354 13.39 -5.11 0.13
N ALA A 355 13.70 -6.20 -0.55
CA ALA A 355 12.81 -7.36 -0.62
C ALA A 355 12.56 -7.96 0.79
N VAL A 356 13.59 -7.98 1.65
CA VAL A 356 13.47 -8.40 3.05
C VAL A 356 12.47 -7.52 3.83
N LEU A 357 12.43 -6.20 3.60
CA LEU A 357 11.47 -5.32 4.26
C LEU A 357 10.02 -5.68 3.92
N VAL A 358 9.76 -5.95 2.64
CA VAL A 358 8.41 -6.37 2.19
C VAL A 358 8.07 -7.73 2.80
N ILE A 359 9.01 -8.69 2.77
CA ILE A 359 8.83 -10.02 3.39
C ILE A 359 8.56 -9.89 4.89
N CYS A 360 9.26 -9.00 5.59
CA CYS A 360 9.05 -8.73 7.02
C CYS A 360 7.60 -8.27 7.28
N ASN A 361 7.09 -7.31 6.49
CA ASN A 361 5.69 -6.88 6.60
C ASN A 361 4.69 -8.00 6.30
N LEU A 362 4.95 -8.83 5.29
CA LEU A 362 4.07 -9.96 4.94
C LEU A 362 4.09 -11.05 6.02
N SER A 363 5.25 -11.33 6.61
CA SER A 363 5.40 -12.31 7.70
C SER A 363 4.64 -11.91 8.96
N ALA A 364 4.26 -10.64 9.11
CA ALA A 364 3.49 -10.15 10.25
C ALA A 364 1.96 -10.39 10.11
N CYS A 365 1.49 -11.11 9.08
CA CYS A 365 0.09 -11.50 8.94
C CYS A 365 -0.07 -12.99 8.61
N GLY A 366 -1.15 -13.63 9.06
CA GLY A 366 -1.34 -15.08 8.94
C GLY A 366 -1.31 -15.61 7.50
N GLU A 367 -1.99 -14.93 6.57
CA GLU A 367 -1.95 -15.30 5.13
C GLU A 367 -0.52 -15.22 4.57
N GLY A 368 0.22 -14.18 4.93
CA GLY A 368 1.61 -14.00 4.50
C GLY A 368 2.55 -15.02 5.11
N GLN A 369 2.38 -15.38 6.39
CA GLN A 369 3.13 -16.46 7.04
C GLN A 369 2.93 -17.79 6.32
N ALA A 370 1.67 -18.17 6.09
CA ALA A 370 1.34 -19.42 5.38
C ALA A 370 1.96 -19.45 3.99
N ALA A 371 1.83 -18.36 3.23
CA ALA A 371 2.40 -18.24 1.88
C ALA A 371 3.93 -18.28 1.88
N LEU A 372 4.60 -17.65 2.85
CA LEU A 372 6.06 -17.64 2.99
C LEU A 372 6.60 -19.03 3.36
N ILE A 373 5.95 -19.72 4.31
CA ILE A 373 6.30 -21.09 4.68
C ILE A 373 6.14 -22.03 3.48
N HIS A 374 5.03 -21.93 2.73
CA HIS A 374 4.81 -22.76 1.54
C HIS A 374 5.85 -22.50 0.44
N ALA A 375 6.42 -21.29 0.38
CA ALA A 375 7.40 -20.91 -0.63
C ALA A 375 8.87 -21.11 -0.19
N ASP A 376 9.12 -21.88 0.87
CA ASP A 376 10.46 -22.15 1.40
C ASP A 376 11.24 -20.87 1.80
N ALA A 377 10.53 -19.84 2.28
CA ALA A 377 11.13 -18.57 2.65
C ALA A 377 12.20 -18.68 3.76
N VAL A 378 12.09 -19.67 4.64
CA VAL A 378 13.03 -19.89 5.75
C VAL A 378 14.45 -20.11 5.22
N GLU A 379 14.61 -20.99 4.22
CA GLU A 379 15.92 -21.26 3.61
C GLU A 379 16.51 -19.99 2.97
N CYS A 380 15.70 -19.28 2.19
CA CYS A 380 16.13 -18.04 1.54
C CYS A 380 16.55 -16.95 2.54
N LEU A 381 15.85 -16.81 3.66
CA LEU A 381 16.19 -15.84 4.70
C LEU A 381 17.45 -16.24 5.49
N VAL A 382 17.64 -17.53 5.73
CA VAL A 382 18.87 -18.07 6.35
C VAL A 382 20.08 -17.85 5.43
N ASP A 383 19.92 -18.01 4.12
CA ASP A 383 20.98 -17.73 3.15
C ASP A 383 21.40 -16.25 3.16
N VAL A 384 20.44 -15.32 3.28
CA VAL A 384 20.74 -13.88 3.41
C VAL A 384 21.52 -13.59 4.69
N LEU A 385 21.18 -14.26 5.81
CA LEU A 385 21.91 -14.14 7.07
C LEU A 385 23.32 -14.76 6.99
N ARG A 386 23.50 -15.85 6.23
CA ARG A 386 24.79 -16.50 6.03
C ARG A 386 25.77 -15.64 5.23
N GLY A 387 25.29 -14.71 4.41
CA GLY A 387 26.11 -13.81 3.59
C GLY A 387 27.09 -12.91 4.36
N GLY A 388 26.94 -12.80 5.69
CA GLY A 388 27.83 -12.01 6.55
C GLY A 388 27.68 -10.49 6.39
N PRO A 389 28.44 -9.70 7.18
CA PRO A 389 28.29 -8.23 7.23
C PRO A 389 28.72 -7.52 5.95
N GLU A 390 29.54 -8.16 5.10
CA GLU A 390 29.94 -7.59 3.80
C GLU A 390 28.81 -7.60 2.76
N ARG A 391 27.89 -8.57 2.85
CA ARG A 391 26.77 -8.72 1.90
C ARG A 391 25.43 -8.25 2.45
N SER A 392 25.29 -8.18 3.78
CA SER A 392 24.03 -7.84 4.43
C SER A 392 24.26 -6.73 5.45
N SER A 393 23.56 -5.61 5.28
CA SER A 393 23.56 -4.53 6.27
C SER A 393 22.93 -5.00 7.59
N GLU A 394 23.30 -4.36 8.70
CA GLU A 394 22.72 -4.67 10.03
C GLU A 394 21.18 -4.63 10.01
N SER A 395 20.61 -3.64 9.32
CA SER A 395 19.16 -3.55 9.13
C SER A 395 18.58 -4.73 8.34
N THR A 396 19.30 -5.24 7.34
CA THR A 396 18.86 -6.44 6.59
C THR A 396 18.85 -7.66 7.51
N VAL A 397 19.91 -7.83 8.31
CA VAL A 397 20.01 -8.91 9.32
C VAL A 397 18.88 -8.82 10.34
N GLU A 398 18.58 -7.61 10.84
CA GLU A 398 17.47 -7.38 11.78
C GLU A 398 16.12 -7.75 11.17
N ASN A 399 15.82 -7.28 9.97
CA ASN A 399 14.54 -7.58 9.32
C ASN A 399 14.42 -9.08 8.95
N CYS A 400 15.51 -9.75 8.58
CA CYS A 400 15.53 -11.21 8.39
C CYS A 400 15.22 -11.95 9.71
N ALA A 401 15.85 -11.55 10.81
CA ALA A 401 15.61 -12.17 12.12
C ALA A 401 14.17 -11.96 12.61
N VAL A 402 13.61 -10.77 12.38
CA VAL A 402 12.19 -10.47 12.68
C VAL A 402 11.26 -11.33 11.81
N ALA A 403 11.52 -11.44 10.51
CA ALA A 403 10.71 -12.26 9.61
C ALA A 403 10.75 -13.75 10.02
N LEU A 404 11.94 -14.31 10.29
CA LEU A 404 12.09 -15.68 10.79
C LEU A 404 11.36 -15.89 12.12
N HIS A 405 11.42 -14.92 13.04
CA HIS A 405 10.68 -15.00 14.29
C HIS A 405 9.17 -15.01 14.06
N HIS A 406 8.62 -14.20 13.14
CA HIS A 406 7.19 -14.29 12.83
C HIS A 406 6.80 -15.65 12.23
N LEU A 407 7.66 -16.23 11.39
CA LEU A 407 7.43 -17.53 10.76
C LEU A 407 7.55 -18.70 11.75
N SER A 408 8.24 -18.50 12.88
CA SER A 408 8.52 -19.54 13.88
C SER A 408 7.29 -20.14 14.55
N GLY A 409 6.15 -19.45 14.53
CA GLY A 409 4.88 -19.98 15.03
C GLY A 409 4.28 -21.11 14.18
N SER A 410 4.83 -21.36 12.99
CA SER A 410 4.38 -22.47 12.12
C SER A 410 4.99 -23.80 12.55
N ALA A 411 4.17 -24.85 12.65
CA ALA A 411 4.65 -26.21 12.94
C ALA A 411 5.68 -26.73 11.91
N LYS A 412 5.67 -26.20 10.68
CA LYS A 412 6.65 -26.58 9.64
C LYS A 412 7.99 -25.85 9.79
N PHE A 413 8.03 -24.74 10.53
CA PHE A 413 9.22 -23.90 10.63
C PHE A 413 10.43 -24.66 11.17
N ALA A 414 10.27 -25.43 12.26
CA ALA A 414 11.38 -26.12 12.89
C ALA A 414 12.07 -27.11 11.93
N ALA A 415 11.30 -27.90 11.19
CA ALA A 415 11.84 -28.84 10.20
C ALA A 415 12.60 -28.11 9.06
N MET A 416 12.09 -26.98 8.59
CA MET A 416 12.73 -26.17 7.54
C MET A 416 14.00 -25.49 8.06
N ALA A 417 13.94 -24.91 9.26
CA ALA A 417 15.06 -24.27 9.91
C ALA A 417 16.23 -25.24 10.09
N ARG A 418 15.97 -26.46 10.60
CA ARG A 418 17.00 -27.51 10.71
C ARG A 418 17.59 -27.91 9.35
N ARG A 419 16.75 -28.14 8.33
CA ARG A 419 17.20 -28.49 6.98
C ARG A 419 18.12 -27.43 6.37
N SER A 420 17.83 -26.15 6.63
CA SER A 420 18.61 -25.01 6.14
C SER A 420 19.87 -24.70 6.97
N GLY A 421 20.13 -25.43 8.07
CA GLY A 421 21.22 -25.12 9.01
C GLY A 421 21.05 -23.77 9.71
N ALA A 422 19.80 -23.39 10.00
CA ALA A 422 19.48 -22.09 10.59
C ALA A 422 20.12 -21.88 11.97
N GLU A 423 20.28 -22.94 12.77
CA GLU A 423 20.80 -22.85 14.14
C GLU A 423 22.21 -22.28 14.19
N GLU A 424 23.14 -22.77 13.36
CA GLU A 424 24.51 -22.25 13.30
C GLU A 424 24.54 -20.76 12.96
N VAL A 425 23.69 -20.35 12.00
CA VAL A 425 23.59 -18.96 11.55
C VAL A 425 22.97 -18.09 12.65
N LEU A 426 21.92 -18.56 13.31
CA LEU A 426 21.23 -17.83 14.38
C LEU A 426 22.08 -17.70 15.65
N VAL A 427 22.93 -18.69 15.97
CA VAL A 427 23.93 -18.58 17.06
C VAL A 427 24.86 -17.41 16.79
N LYS A 428 25.46 -17.33 15.58
CA LYS A 428 26.34 -16.22 15.19
C LYS A 428 25.61 -14.87 15.27
N VAL A 429 24.36 -14.79 14.82
CA VAL A 429 23.53 -13.57 14.93
C VAL A 429 23.25 -13.21 16.39
N SER A 430 23.04 -14.19 17.27
CA SER A 430 22.79 -13.96 18.70
C SER A 430 23.99 -13.41 19.47
N GLU A 431 25.20 -13.65 18.98
CA GLU A 431 26.47 -13.19 19.56
C GLU A 431 26.89 -11.82 19.00
N SER A 432 26.76 -11.64 17.68
CA SER A 432 27.35 -10.50 16.95
C SER A 432 26.34 -9.48 16.42
N GLY A 433 25.04 -9.79 16.35
CA GLY A 433 24.02 -8.90 15.80
C GLY A 433 23.71 -7.65 16.65
N GLY A 434 22.91 -6.75 16.09
CA GLY A 434 22.28 -5.65 16.83
C GLY A 434 21.30 -6.15 17.91
N GLN A 435 20.93 -5.28 18.85
CA GLN A 435 20.15 -5.68 20.03
C GLN A 435 18.86 -6.44 19.68
N ARG A 436 18.12 -5.95 18.67
CA ARG A 436 16.86 -6.56 18.27
C ARG A 436 17.05 -7.89 17.53
N SER A 437 18.03 -7.99 16.64
CA SER A 437 18.29 -9.24 15.91
C SER A 437 18.81 -10.32 16.85
N LYS A 438 19.62 -9.95 17.85
CA LYS A 438 20.06 -10.84 18.94
C LYS A 438 18.89 -11.40 19.73
N GLU A 439 17.99 -10.54 20.19
CA GLU A 439 16.83 -10.96 20.96
C GLU A 439 15.94 -11.92 20.16
N LYS A 440 15.67 -11.62 18.89
CA LYS A 440 14.87 -12.49 18.02
C LYS A 440 15.57 -13.82 17.74
N ALA A 441 16.87 -13.81 17.48
CA ALA A 441 17.64 -15.03 17.27
C ALA A 441 17.61 -15.96 18.48
N LYS A 442 17.80 -15.42 19.70
CA LYS A 442 17.74 -16.19 20.95
C LYS A 442 16.38 -16.87 21.15
N ARG A 443 15.29 -16.13 20.97
CA ARG A 443 13.92 -16.69 21.05
C ARG A 443 13.70 -17.82 20.06
N ILE A 444 14.17 -17.66 18.81
CA ILE A 444 14.06 -18.72 17.79
C ILE A 444 14.83 -19.98 18.23
N LEU A 445 16.06 -19.83 18.73
CA LEU A 445 16.89 -20.94 19.19
C LEU A 445 16.24 -21.68 20.38
N GLU A 446 15.64 -20.95 21.32
CA GLU A 446 14.89 -21.53 22.45
C GLU A 446 13.70 -22.37 21.97
N MET A 447 12.94 -21.87 20.98
CA MET A 447 11.82 -22.60 20.37
C MET A 447 12.27 -23.84 19.58
N LEU A 448 13.42 -23.79 18.91
CA LEU A 448 13.95 -24.95 18.18
C LEU A 448 14.37 -26.06 19.13
N ARG A 449 14.95 -25.72 20.29
CA ARG A 449 15.32 -26.67 21.35
C ARG A 449 14.09 -27.33 21.99
N SER A 450 13.07 -26.56 22.36
CA SER A 450 11.85 -27.15 22.94
C SER A 450 11.09 -28.05 21.94
N ALA A 451 11.18 -27.75 20.65
CA ALA A 451 10.66 -28.62 19.59
C ALA A 451 11.46 -29.91 19.40
N GLU A 452 12.72 -29.98 19.89
CA GLU A 452 13.49 -31.23 19.93
C GLU A 452 13.08 -32.08 21.13
N ASP A 453 12.95 -31.47 22.31
CA ASP A 453 12.54 -32.18 23.52
C ASP A 453 11.18 -32.85 23.34
N THR A 454 10.23 -32.19 22.66
CA THR A 454 8.91 -32.74 22.36
C THR A 454 8.90 -33.83 21.27
N ALA A 455 9.83 -33.78 20.32
CA ALA A 455 10.00 -34.82 19.29
C ALA A 455 10.83 -36.01 19.79
N ALA A 456 11.68 -35.80 20.79
CA ALA A 456 12.50 -36.83 21.45
C ALA A 456 11.73 -37.60 22.55
N VAL A 457 10.51 -37.16 22.93
CA VAL A 457 9.61 -37.99 23.74
C VAL A 457 9.20 -39.21 22.91
N ASP A 458 9.74 -40.37 23.27
CA ASP A 458 9.32 -41.66 22.74
C ASP A 458 7.90 -41.98 23.21
N TRP A 459 6.91 -41.55 22.44
CA TRP A 459 5.50 -41.82 22.72
C TRP A 459 5.17 -43.32 22.71
N ASP A 460 5.96 -44.16 22.04
CA ASP A 460 5.80 -45.62 22.07
C ASP A 460 6.27 -46.21 23.41
N ALA A 461 7.31 -45.66 24.03
CA ALA A 461 7.70 -46.03 25.40
C ALA A 461 6.69 -45.53 26.43
N VAL A 462 6.18 -44.29 26.29
CA VAL A 462 5.18 -43.72 27.21
C VAL A 462 3.84 -44.48 27.15
N MET A 463 3.41 -44.91 25.96
CA MET A 463 2.21 -45.74 25.80
C MET A 463 2.39 -47.17 26.33
N LYS A 464 3.60 -47.73 26.23
CA LYS A 464 3.92 -49.05 26.83
C LYS A 464 3.95 -49.02 28.36
N ASP A 465 4.40 -47.92 28.97
CA ASP A 465 4.43 -47.74 30.43
C ASP A 465 3.05 -47.34 31.01
N GLY A 466 2.18 -46.74 30.21
CA GLY A 466 0.80 -46.43 30.62
C GLY A 466 -0.10 -47.67 30.73
N ALA A 467 0.16 -48.71 29.93
CA ALA A 467 -0.64 -49.94 29.91
C ALA A 467 -0.32 -50.91 31.05
N THR A 468 0.82 -50.77 31.73
CA THR A 468 1.27 -51.67 32.82
C THR A 468 0.81 -51.26 34.21
N ARG A 469 0.20 -50.08 34.40
CA ARG A 469 -0.23 -49.58 35.72
C ARG A 469 -1.71 -49.76 36.09
N THR A 470 -2.53 -50.39 35.25
CA THR A 470 -3.99 -50.54 35.50
C THR A 470 -4.48 -51.96 35.71
N ARG A 471 -3.66 -52.87 36.27
CA ARG A 471 -4.18 -54.13 36.84
C ARG A 471 -3.52 -54.42 38.19
N LEU A 472 -4.39 -54.67 39.17
CA LEU A 472 -4.18 -55.07 40.56
C LEU A 472 -4.05 -53.93 41.59
N ARG A 473 -5.19 -53.35 41.94
CA ARG A 473 -5.63 -53.35 43.34
C ARG A 473 -7.14 -53.52 43.43
#